data_AF-A0AAD8DKM4-F1
#
_entry.id   AF-A0AAD8DKM4-F1
#
_cell.length_a   1.000
_cell.length_b   1.000
_cell.length_c   1.000
_cell.angle_alpha   90.00
_cell.angle_beta   90.00
_cell.angle_gamma   90.00
#
_symmetry.space_group_name_H-M   'P 1'
#
loop_
_entity.id
_entity.type
_entity.pdbx_description
1 polymer ?
#
loop_
_entity_poly.entity_id
_entity_poly.type
_entity_poly.pdbx_seq_one_letter_code
_entity_poly.pdbx_strand_id
1 'polypeptide(L)'
;MAMDAILAALPSSTSCSSCTINVFPSRVRNTRGRRTGAVLELSCRAGCVARETTAQIIQQCHRTHGGRIELHNCIADVISSAMKNKGWTVVQQPHVRTAVGLRKPDIIAYRNGVGVIVDAQVISGQRDLDGLHREKRNKYGNHDELVEKVAGILGLPCKGSVHSTSCTLSWRGVWSLASYRELKRFVGLDEGVLAGVPSLVLRGSHMNWGRFNRHPSRLRWGARVRASCDCKD
;
A
#
# COMPACT_ATOMS: atom_id res chain seq x y z
N MET A 1 5.92 -21.58 5.31
CA MET A 1 7.31 -22.01 5.60
C MET A 1 8.37 -20.92 5.39
N ALA A 2 8.29 -20.04 4.38
CA ALA A 2 9.26 -18.92 4.26
C ALA A 2 8.93 -17.68 5.11
N MET A 3 7.69 -17.56 5.62
CA MET A 3 7.21 -16.36 6.32
C MET A 3 7.36 -16.44 7.86
N ASP A 4 7.32 -17.65 8.43
CA ASP A 4 7.48 -17.86 9.88
C ASP A 4 8.91 -17.55 10.35
N ALA A 5 9.91 -17.78 9.48
CA ALA A 5 11.31 -17.39 9.72
C ALA A 5 11.53 -15.86 9.65
N ILE A 6 10.61 -15.09 9.06
CA ILE A 6 10.71 -13.63 8.91
C ILE A 6 10.14 -12.88 10.14
N LEU A 7 9.22 -13.52 10.87
CA LEU A 7 8.63 -13.02 12.10
C LEU A 7 9.43 -13.42 13.36
N ALA A 8 10.11 -14.58 13.34
CA ALA A 8 10.84 -15.11 14.51
C ALA A 8 12.25 -14.53 14.72
N ALA A 9 12.83 -13.84 13.73
CA ALA A 9 14.13 -13.21 13.86
C ALA A 9 13.99 -11.68 13.90
N LEU A 10 13.99 -11.11 15.12
CA LEU A 10 14.59 -9.82 15.53
C LEU A 10 13.72 -9.08 16.58
N PRO A 11 14.35 -8.40 17.56
CA PRO A 11 13.69 -7.86 18.74
C PRO A 11 12.69 -6.75 18.40
N SER A 12 11.70 -6.61 19.26
CA SER A 12 10.79 -5.46 19.34
C SER A 12 11.58 -4.15 19.23
N SER A 13 11.15 -3.25 18.32
CA SER A 13 11.49 -1.81 18.26
C SER A 13 12.62 -1.25 17.37
N THR A 14 13.30 -2.01 16.50
CA THR A 14 14.21 -1.34 15.52
C THR A 14 13.45 -0.72 14.34
N SER A 15 12.85 0.44 14.57
CA SER A 15 12.37 1.30 13.49
C SER A 15 13.53 1.60 12.54
N CYS A 16 13.33 1.46 11.23
CA CYS A 16 14.35 1.86 10.26
C CYS A 16 14.41 3.39 10.21
N SER A 17 15.23 4.00 11.07
CA SER A 17 15.39 5.46 11.16
C SER A 17 15.63 6.07 9.78
N SER A 18 16.42 5.41 8.93
CA SER A 18 16.73 5.89 7.59
C SER A 18 15.51 6.14 6.69
N CYS A 19 14.46 5.31 6.83
CA CYS A 19 13.20 5.51 6.13
C CYS A 19 12.44 6.70 6.71
N THR A 20 12.31 6.76 8.04
CA THR A 20 11.58 7.81 8.76
C THR A 20 12.13 9.20 8.48
N ILE A 21 13.44 9.40 8.63
CA ILE A 21 14.12 10.69 8.40
C ILE A 21 14.55 10.90 6.94
N ASN A 22 14.23 9.96 6.04
CA ASN A 22 14.51 10.03 4.61
C ASN A 22 15.98 10.34 4.28
N VAL A 23 16.92 9.59 4.84
CA VAL A 23 18.36 9.76 4.59
C VAL A 23 18.88 8.94 3.42
N PHE A 24 18.00 8.26 2.69
CA PHE A 24 18.39 7.47 1.52
C PHE A 24 19.06 8.34 0.44
N PRO A 25 20.22 7.91 -0.11
CA PRO A 25 21.02 8.67 -1.06
C PRO A 25 20.44 8.62 -2.48
N SER A 26 19.27 9.23 -2.67
CA SER A 26 18.68 9.46 -4.00
C SER A 26 19.43 10.58 -4.73
N ARG A 27 19.46 10.56 -6.08
CA ARG A 27 20.11 11.64 -6.85
C ARG A 27 19.59 13.02 -6.46
N VAL A 28 18.28 13.21 -6.28
CA VAL A 28 17.71 14.50 -5.86
C VAL A 28 18.21 14.95 -4.48
N ARG A 29 18.49 14.02 -3.56
CA ARG A 29 19.05 14.34 -2.24
C ARG A 29 20.53 14.69 -2.34
N ASN A 30 21.34 13.84 -2.99
CA ASN A 30 22.79 14.01 -3.08
C ASN A 30 23.23 15.24 -3.89
N THR A 31 22.34 15.77 -4.72
CA THR A 31 22.60 16.96 -5.56
C THR A 31 22.13 18.26 -4.92
N ARG A 32 21.59 18.24 -3.69
CA ARG A 32 21.24 19.46 -2.96
C ARG A 32 22.50 20.31 -2.74
N GLY A 33 22.40 21.61 -3.01
CA GLY A 33 23.52 22.56 -2.87
C GLY A 33 24.59 22.51 -3.98
N ARG A 34 24.46 21.63 -4.99
CA ARG A 34 25.46 21.46 -6.07
C ARG A 34 24.85 21.59 -7.48
N ARG A 35 23.79 22.39 -7.63
CA ARG A 35 22.98 22.46 -8.88
C ARG A 35 23.48 23.46 -9.92
N THR A 36 24.77 23.76 -9.95
CA THR A 36 25.38 24.74 -10.86
C THR A 36 26.24 24.06 -11.92
N GLY A 37 26.17 24.56 -13.16
CA GLY A 37 27.16 24.34 -14.23
C GLY A 37 27.04 23.07 -15.09
N ALA A 38 26.60 21.94 -14.55
CA ALA A 38 26.39 20.71 -15.31
C ALA A 38 24.93 20.26 -15.22
N VAL A 39 24.34 19.86 -16.35
CA VAL A 39 23.01 19.23 -16.40
C VAL A 39 23.05 17.93 -15.58
N LEU A 40 22.78 18.03 -14.29
CA LEU A 40 22.65 16.88 -13.42
C LEU A 40 21.38 16.16 -13.83
N GLU A 41 21.53 14.98 -14.45
CA GLU A 41 20.41 14.13 -14.82
C GLU A 41 19.73 13.62 -13.54
N LEU A 42 18.68 14.33 -13.10
CA LEU A 42 17.91 13.97 -11.92
C LEU A 42 16.88 12.87 -12.20
N SER A 43 16.84 12.33 -13.43
CA SER A 43 15.99 11.20 -13.79
C SER A 43 16.31 9.98 -12.92
N CYS A 44 15.31 9.12 -12.73
CA CYS A 44 15.52 7.84 -12.08
C CYS A 44 16.55 7.00 -12.85
N ARG A 45 17.60 6.50 -12.18
CA ARG A 45 18.62 5.61 -12.78
C ARG A 45 18.06 4.27 -13.26
N ALA A 46 16.83 3.96 -12.90
CA ALA A 46 16.06 2.85 -13.49
C ALA A 46 15.40 3.19 -14.83
N GLY A 47 15.59 4.40 -15.38
CA GLY A 47 14.95 4.82 -16.62
C GLY A 47 13.47 5.16 -16.47
N CYS A 48 13.03 5.58 -15.27
CA CYS A 48 11.70 6.19 -15.09
C CYS A 48 11.72 7.64 -15.57
N VAL A 49 10.57 8.13 -16.06
CA VAL A 49 10.39 9.53 -16.50
C VAL A 49 10.48 10.50 -15.31
N ALA A 50 10.10 10.05 -14.12
CA ALA A 50 10.12 10.86 -12.89
C ALA A 50 11.55 11.08 -12.35
N ARG A 51 11.71 12.18 -11.60
CA ARG A 51 12.96 12.48 -10.85
C ARG A 51 13.23 11.41 -9.80
N GLU A 52 14.50 11.05 -9.63
CA GLU A 52 14.97 10.09 -8.64
C GLU A 52 14.88 10.67 -7.23
N THR A 53 13.69 10.57 -6.64
CA THR A 53 13.46 10.81 -5.22
C THR A 53 13.30 9.48 -4.51
N THR A 54 13.57 9.45 -3.21
CA THR A 54 13.30 8.27 -2.38
C THR A 54 11.86 7.79 -2.51
N ALA A 55 10.90 8.72 -2.49
CA ALA A 55 9.48 8.40 -2.63
C ALA A 55 9.16 7.78 -4.00
N GLN A 56 9.73 8.33 -5.09
CA GLN A 56 9.60 7.75 -6.43
C GLN A 56 10.19 6.33 -6.50
N ILE A 57 11.39 6.13 -5.94
CA ILE A 57 12.07 4.84 -5.92
C ILE A 57 11.22 3.79 -5.20
N ILE A 58 10.74 4.11 -4.00
CA ILE A 58 10.07 3.14 -3.15
C ILE A 58 8.63 2.90 -3.62
N GLN A 59 7.93 3.94 -4.08
CA GLN A 59 6.48 3.89 -4.33
C GLN A 59 6.07 3.80 -5.80
N GLN A 60 6.94 4.12 -6.76
CA GLN A 60 6.54 4.23 -8.17
C GLN A 60 7.46 3.46 -9.14
N CYS A 61 8.77 3.38 -8.85
CA CYS A 61 9.76 2.80 -9.75
C CYS A 61 9.43 1.36 -10.14
N HIS A 62 9.55 1.02 -11.43
CA HIS A 62 9.27 -0.34 -11.89
C HIS A 62 10.18 -1.40 -11.24
N ARG A 63 11.43 -1.07 -10.94
CA ARG A 63 12.38 -1.98 -10.25
C ARG A 63 11.90 -2.44 -8.87
N THR A 64 11.04 -1.67 -8.22
CA THR A 64 10.51 -1.99 -6.89
C THR A 64 9.07 -2.48 -6.94
N HIS A 65 8.49 -2.68 -8.13
CA HIS A 65 7.09 -3.08 -8.29
C HIS A 65 6.73 -4.34 -7.51
N GLY A 66 7.52 -5.42 -7.65
CA GLY A 66 7.29 -6.67 -6.91
C GLY A 66 7.32 -6.47 -5.39
N GLY A 67 8.27 -5.69 -4.88
CA GLY A 67 8.37 -5.43 -3.44
C GLY A 67 7.29 -4.49 -2.90
N ARG A 68 6.69 -3.66 -3.75
CA ARG A 68 5.47 -2.93 -3.37
C ARG A 68 4.27 -3.86 -3.24
N ILE A 69 4.12 -4.83 -4.15
CA ILE A 69 3.06 -5.84 -4.06
C ILE A 69 3.25 -6.69 -2.79
N GLU A 70 4.48 -7.17 -2.52
CA GLU A 70 4.81 -7.92 -1.31
C GLU A 70 4.46 -7.14 -0.04
N LEU A 71 4.84 -5.86 0.04
CA LEU A 71 4.51 -5.00 1.18
C LEU A 71 2.99 -4.82 1.33
N HIS A 72 2.30 -4.56 0.23
CA HIS A 72 0.85 -4.38 0.23
C HIS A 72 0.11 -5.62 0.74
N ASN A 73 0.47 -6.80 0.21
CA ASN A 73 -0.11 -8.07 0.62
C ASN A 73 0.19 -8.36 2.11
N CYS A 74 1.43 -8.10 2.56
CA CYS A 74 1.79 -8.28 3.97
C CYS A 74 0.93 -7.42 4.91
N ILE A 75 0.66 -6.15 4.54
CA ILE A 75 -0.23 -5.29 5.32
C ILE A 75 -1.66 -5.85 5.32
N ALA A 76 -2.19 -6.24 4.15
CA ALA A 76 -3.52 -6.82 4.05
C ALA A 76 -3.65 -8.11 4.89
N ASP A 77 -2.63 -8.96 4.91
CA ASP A 77 -2.61 -10.20 5.70
C ASP A 77 -2.63 -9.93 7.21
N VAL A 78 -1.84 -8.95 7.67
CA VAL A 78 -1.82 -8.55 9.08
C VAL A 78 -3.16 -7.96 9.51
N ILE A 79 -3.76 -7.09 8.69
CA ILE A 79 -5.08 -6.51 8.97
C ILE A 79 -6.16 -7.60 8.94
N SER A 80 -6.16 -8.49 7.94
CA SER A 80 -7.09 -9.63 7.84
C SER A 80 -7.00 -10.53 9.08
N SER A 81 -5.80 -10.89 9.51
CA SER A 81 -5.57 -11.73 10.69
C SER A 81 -6.08 -11.05 11.97
N ALA A 82 -5.82 -9.75 12.13
CA ALA A 82 -6.32 -8.99 13.25
C ALA A 82 -7.85 -8.86 13.25
N MET A 83 -8.47 -8.68 12.08
CA MET A 83 -9.93 -8.68 11.94
C MET A 83 -10.53 -10.03 12.34
N LYS A 84 -9.96 -11.15 11.87
CA LYS A 84 -10.41 -12.51 12.26
C LYS A 84 -10.34 -12.69 13.78
N ASN A 85 -9.26 -12.26 14.43
CA ASN A 85 -9.11 -12.29 15.89
C ASN A 85 -10.16 -11.44 16.63
N LYS A 86 -10.75 -10.44 15.95
CA LYS A 86 -11.85 -9.61 16.47
C LYS A 86 -13.24 -10.12 16.07
N GLY A 87 -13.34 -11.37 15.62
CA GLY A 87 -14.60 -12.02 15.29
C GLY A 87 -15.19 -11.61 13.94
N TRP A 88 -14.39 -11.00 13.06
CA TRP A 88 -14.83 -10.75 11.69
C TRP A 88 -14.72 -12.02 10.84
N THR A 89 -15.73 -12.31 10.04
CA THR A 89 -15.62 -13.23 8.91
C THR A 89 -14.98 -12.48 7.75
N VAL A 90 -13.80 -12.90 7.31
CA VAL A 90 -12.97 -12.15 6.36
C VAL A 90 -12.78 -12.91 5.05
N VAL A 91 -13.00 -12.24 3.92
CA VAL A 91 -12.65 -12.69 2.57
C VAL A 91 -11.55 -11.79 2.03
N GLN A 92 -10.40 -12.37 1.70
CA GLN A 92 -9.25 -11.65 1.15
C GLN A 92 -9.26 -11.67 -0.38
N GLN A 93 -8.80 -10.58 -0.98
CA GLN A 93 -8.67 -10.35 -2.42
C GLN A 93 -9.91 -10.75 -3.25
N PRO A 94 -11.14 -10.39 -2.82
CA PRO A 94 -12.34 -10.72 -3.57
C PRO A 94 -12.30 -10.10 -4.98
N HIS A 95 -12.83 -10.86 -5.93
CA HIS A 95 -12.94 -10.45 -7.33
C HIS A 95 -14.39 -10.12 -7.62
N VAL A 96 -14.76 -8.84 -7.56
CA VAL A 96 -16.14 -8.41 -7.77
C VAL A 96 -16.27 -7.80 -9.17
N ARG A 97 -16.95 -8.53 -10.06
CA ARG A 97 -17.27 -8.01 -11.40
C ARG A 97 -18.39 -6.99 -11.29
N THR A 98 -18.18 -5.80 -11.85
CA THR A 98 -19.18 -4.72 -11.96
C THR A 98 -19.37 -4.35 -13.43
N ALA A 99 -20.42 -3.61 -13.78
CA ALA A 99 -20.66 -3.11 -15.13
C ALA A 99 -19.49 -2.25 -15.64
N VAL A 100 -18.83 -1.52 -14.74
CA VAL A 100 -17.63 -0.71 -15.02
C VAL A 100 -16.31 -1.51 -14.95
N GLY A 101 -16.39 -2.84 -14.87
CA GLY A 101 -15.23 -3.74 -14.87
C GLY A 101 -14.96 -4.45 -13.55
N LEU A 102 -13.79 -5.09 -13.45
CA LEU A 102 -13.41 -5.88 -12.29
C LEU A 102 -12.88 -5.00 -11.14
N ARG A 103 -13.47 -5.13 -9.96
CA ARG A 103 -13.03 -4.50 -8.72
C ARG A 103 -12.39 -5.53 -7.80
N LYS A 104 -11.25 -5.16 -7.23
CA LYS A 104 -10.43 -6.02 -6.37
C LYS A 104 -10.04 -5.27 -5.09
N PRO A 105 -10.96 -5.09 -4.13
CA PRO A 105 -10.55 -4.62 -2.81
C PRO A 105 -9.68 -5.71 -2.15
N ASP A 106 -8.84 -5.33 -1.18
CA ASP A 106 -7.98 -6.31 -0.50
C ASP A 106 -8.75 -7.20 0.46
N ILE A 107 -9.74 -6.62 1.13
CA ILE A 107 -10.49 -7.29 2.18
C ILE A 107 -11.95 -6.86 2.08
N ILE A 108 -12.85 -7.83 2.16
CA ILE A 108 -14.22 -7.60 2.61
C ILE A 108 -14.45 -8.44 3.86
N ALA A 109 -15.19 -7.91 4.81
CA ALA A 109 -15.45 -8.61 6.06
C ALA A 109 -16.82 -8.29 6.63
N TYR A 110 -17.34 -9.21 7.42
CA TYR A 110 -18.63 -9.11 8.08
C TYR A 110 -18.51 -9.37 9.58
N ARG A 111 -19.24 -8.58 10.39
CA ARG A 111 -19.43 -8.81 11.83
C ARG A 111 -20.71 -8.11 12.30
N ASN A 112 -21.55 -8.83 13.04
CA ASN A 112 -22.74 -8.28 13.73
C ASN A 112 -23.67 -7.46 12.82
N GLY A 113 -24.06 -7.99 11.65
CA GLY A 113 -24.96 -7.26 10.73
C GLY A 113 -24.29 -6.15 9.92
N VAL A 114 -22.96 -5.96 10.05
CA VAL A 114 -22.21 -4.88 9.39
C VAL A 114 -21.12 -5.47 8.50
N GLY A 115 -21.03 -4.96 7.28
CA GLY A 115 -19.99 -5.25 6.32
C GLY A 115 -18.95 -4.12 6.23
N VAL A 116 -17.71 -4.46 5.94
CA VAL A 116 -16.65 -3.49 5.68
C VAL A 116 -15.78 -3.92 4.50
N ILE A 117 -15.48 -2.96 3.62
CA ILE A 117 -14.47 -3.06 2.58
C ILE A 117 -13.22 -2.34 3.10
N VAL A 118 -12.09 -3.04 3.18
CA VAL A 118 -10.80 -2.47 3.58
C VAL A 118 -9.79 -2.68 2.46
N ASP A 119 -9.11 -1.60 2.08
CA ASP A 119 -8.09 -1.61 1.03
C ASP A 119 -6.82 -0.95 1.54
N ALA A 120 -5.68 -1.62 1.37
CA ALA A 120 -4.39 -1.14 1.84
C ALA A 120 -3.80 -0.12 0.86
N GLN A 121 -3.07 0.86 1.39
CA GLN A 121 -2.24 1.73 0.58
C GLN A 121 -1.04 2.26 1.34
N VAL A 122 0.11 2.18 0.67
CA VAL A 122 1.31 2.90 1.02
C VAL A 122 1.53 3.99 -0.02
N ILE A 123 1.71 5.24 0.42
CA ILE A 123 1.75 6.40 -0.46
C ILE A 123 3.08 7.16 -0.35
N SER A 124 3.39 8.00 -1.35
CA SER A 124 4.62 8.80 -1.43
C SER A 124 4.71 9.91 -0.36
N GLY A 125 3.57 10.36 0.20
CA GLY A 125 3.48 11.45 1.18
C GLY A 125 3.64 12.85 0.58
N GLN A 126 3.35 13.03 -0.72
CA GLN A 126 3.29 14.36 -1.36
C GLN A 126 1.89 14.98 -1.33
N ARG A 127 0.86 14.14 -1.19
CA ARG A 127 -0.53 14.54 -1.02
C ARG A 127 -0.95 14.27 0.42
N ASP A 128 -2.02 14.95 0.84
CA ASP A 128 -2.64 14.72 2.13
C ASP A 128 -3.07 13.25 2.30
N LEU A 129 -2.70 12.67 3.44
CA LEU A 129 -2.97 11.28 3.77
C LEU A 129 -4.46 11.04 4.01
N ASP A 130 -5.16 11.96 4.66
CA ASP A 130 -6.58 11.84 4.96
C ASP A 130 -7.45 12.06 3.71
N GLY A 131 -7.07 12.99 2.84
CA GLY A 131 -7.63 13.15 1.50
C GLY A 131 -7.51 11.85 0.68
N LEU A 132 -6.34 11.20 0.72
CA LEU A 132 -6.12 9.93 0.03
C LEU A 132 -6.88 8.74 0.61
N HIS A 133 -7.03 8.71 1.92
CA HIS A 133 -7.91 7.77 2.59
C HIS A 133 -9.36 7.96 2.12
N ARG A 134 -9.84 9.20 2.06
CA ARG A 134 -11.19 9.57 1.60
C ARG A 134 -11.43 9.23 0.14
N GLU A 135 -10.46 9.50 -0.75
CA GLU A 135 -10.51 9.08 -2.15
C GLU A 135 -10.75 7.57 -2.26
N LYS A 136 -10.03 6.76 -1.47
CA LYS A 136 -10.15 5.30 -1.50
C LYS A 136 -11.46 4.80 -0.90
N ARG A 137 -11.90 5.40 0.21
CA ARG A 137 -13.22 5.17 0.81
C ARG A 137 -14.34 5.45 -0.20
N ASN A 138 -14.28 6.58 -0.90
CA ASN A 138 -15.30 6.96 -1.89
C ASN A 138 -15.25 6.07 -3.13
N LYS A 139 -14.05 5.68 -3.59
CA LYS A 139 -13.88 4.76 -4.74
C LYS A 139 -14.67 3.46 -4.59
N TYR A 140 -14.73 2.93 -3.37
CA TYR A 140 -15.46 1.69 -3.08
C TYR A 140 -16.87 1.96 -2.54
N GLY A 141 -17.02 2.91 -1.62
CA GLY A 141 -18.29 3.21 -0.94
C GLY A 141 -19.33 3.94 -1.80
N ASN A 142 -18.92 4.73 -2.80
CA ASN A 142 -19.87 5.41 -3.70
C ASN A 142 -20.19 4.56 -4.95
N HIS A 143 -19.64 3.35 -5.04
CA HIS A 143 -19.89 2.46 -6.16
C HIS A 143 -21.04 1.51 -5.80
N ASP A 144 -22.27 1.95 -6.04
CA ASP A 144 -23.49 1.26 -5.61
C ASP A 144 -23.52 -0.24 -5.97
N GLU A 145 -23.25 -0.60 -7.23
CA GLU A 145 -23.24 -1.98 -7.69
C GLU A 145 -22.21 -2.85 -6.95
N LEU A 146 -21.04 -2.27 -6.64
CA LEU A 146 -20.00 -2.96 -5.89
C LEU A 146 -20.44 -3.20 -4.45
N VAL A 147 -21.00 -2.19 -3.79
CA VAL A 147 -21.45 -2.28 -2.39
C VAL A 147 -22.61 -3.28 -2.27
N GLU A 148 -23.53 -3.29 -3.23
CA GLU A 148 -24.63 -4.26 -3.31
C GLU A 148 -24.11 -5.69 -3.50
N LYS A 149 -23.17 -5.90 -4.42
CA LYS A 149 -22.54 -7.22 -4.62
C LYS A 149 -21.77 -7.68 -3.39
N VAL A 150 -21.06 -6.77 -2.71
CA VAL A 150 -20.38 -7.08 -1.45
C VAL A 150 -21.39 -7.45 -0.36
N ALA A 151 -22.51 -6.72 -0.25
CA ALA A 151 -23.58 -7.07 0.68
C ALA A 151 -24.12 -8.49 0.40
N GLY A 152 -24.36 -8.83 -0.86
CA GLY A 152 -24.76 -10.18 -1.26
C GLY A 152 -23.72 -11.27 -0.91
N ILE A 153 -22.44 -11.02 -1.18
CA ILE A 153 -21.34 -11.94 -0.81
C ILE A 153 -21.28 -12.16 0.71
N LEU A 154 -21.55 -11.11 1.49
CA LEU A 154 -21.52 -11.15 2.96
C LEU A 154 -22.85 -11.58 3.61
N GLY A 155 -23.90 -11.84 2.82
CA GLY A 155 -25.23 -12.21 3.34
C GLY A 155 -25.94 -11.08 4.10
N LEU A 156 -25.67 -9.83 3.74
CA LEU A 156 -26.24 -8.64 4.39
C LEU A 156 -27.57 -8.23 3.76
N PRO A 157 -28.52 -7.66 4.55
CA PRO A 157 -29.87 -7.36 4.08
C PRO A 157 -29.92 -6.23 3.05
N CYS A 158 -28.98 -5.28 3.10
CA CYS A 158 -28.92 -4.18 2.15
C CYS A 158 -27.51 -3.60 2.02
N LYS A 159 -27.29 -2.85 0.94
CA LYS A 159 -26.03 -2.12 0.69
C LYS A 159 -25.68 -1.10 1.78
N GLY A 160 -26.68 -0.57 2.49
CA GLY A 160 -26.49 0.40 3.57
C GLY A 160 -25.73 -0.15 4.78
N SER A 161 -25.69 -1.48 4.94
CA SER A 161 -24.91 -2.16 5.98
C SER A 161 -23.42 -2.29 5.68
N VAL A 162 -22.98 -1.90 4.47
CA VAL A 162 -21.58 -2.04 4.03
C VAL A 162 -20.89 -0.68 4.04
N HIS A 163 -19.81 -0.59 4.81
CA HIS A 163 -18.96 0.59 4.87
C HIS A 163 -17.66 0.37 4.10
N SER A 164 -17.04 1.44 3.62
CA SER A 164 -15.67 1.38 3.09
C SER A 164 -14.71 2.16 3.97
N THR A 165 -13.51 1.62 4.14
CA THR A 165 -12.37 2.29 4.75
C THR A 165 -11.09 1.86 4.04
N SER A 166 -9.94 2.35 4.48
CA SER A 166 -8.64 1.95 3.95
C SER A 166 -7.60 1.88 5.06
N CYS A 167 -6.53 1.11 4.83
CA CYS A 167 -5.33 1.10 5.65
C CYS A 167 -4.28 1.98 4.96
N THR A 168 -4.23 3.26 5.34
CA THR A 168 -3.47 4.29 4.62
C THR A 168 -2.27 4.78 5.42
N LEU A 169 -1.07 4.53 4.89
CA LEU A 169 0.18 5.03 5.45
C LEU A 169 1.05 5.66 4.36
N SER A 170 1.93 6.57 4.76
CA SER A 170 3.08 6.93 3.92
C SER A 170 4.16 5.86 3.99
N TRP A 171 5.03 5.80 2.99
CA TRP A 171 6.22 4.94 3.00
C TRP A 171 7.18 5.20 4.18
N ARG A 172 6.99 6.30 4.91
CA ARG A 172 7.73 6.63 6.14
C ARG A 172 7.05 6.08 7.41
N GLY A 173 6.03 5.25 7.28
CA GLY A 173 5.29 4.69 8.43
C GLY A 173 4.34 5.68 9.10
N VAL A 174 4.06 6.83 8.50
CA VAL A 174 3.09 7.81 9.04
C VAL A 174 1.68 7.43 8.62
N TRP A 175 0.79 7.23 9.58
CA TRP A 175 -0.63 6.96 9.36
C TRP A 175 -1.40 8.16 8.83
N SER A 176 -2.40 7.91 8.00
CA SER A 176 -3.58 8.78 7.92
C SER A 176 -4.32 8.71 9.26
N LEU A 177 -4.62 9.86 9.85
CA LEU A 177 -5.30 9.93 11.14
C LEU A 177 -6.74 9.44 11.03
N ALA A 178 -7.43 9.78 9.93
CA ALA A 178 -8.78 9.30 9.65
C ALA A 178 -8.82 7.77 9.50
N SER A 179 -7.94 7.23 8.64
CA SER A 179 -7.79 5.78 8.41
C SER A 179 -7.52 5.03 9.72
N TYR A 180 -6.55 5.49 10.51
CA TYR A 180 -6.21 4.88 11.79
C TYR A 180 -7.40 4.90 12.77
N ARG A 181 -8.13 6.03 12.85
CA ARG A 181 -9.31 6.14 13.73
C ARG A 181 -10.43 5.20 13.31
N GLU A 182 -10.70 5.06 12.01
CA GLU A 182 -11.72 4.13 11.52
C GLU A 182 -11.33 2.67 11.79
N LEU A 183 -10.08 2.28 11.52
CA LEU A 183 -9.59 0.93 11.83
C LEU A 183 -9.64 0.63 13.34
N LYS A 184 -9.31 1.61 14.19
CA LYS A 184 -9.35 1.44 15.65
C LYS A 184 -10.77 1.40 16.20
N ARG A 185 -11.62 2.38 15.83
CA ARG A 185 -12.92 2.59 16.47
C ARG A 185 -14.05 1.80 15.82
N PHE A 186 -14.07 1.74 14.49
CA PHE A 186 -15.14 1.08 13.74
C PHE A 186 -14.82 -0.40 13.50
N VAL A 187 -13.62 -0.70 12.97
CA VAL A 187 -13.20 -2.10 12.76
C VAL A 187 -12.87 -2.78 14.10
N GLY A 188 -12.38 -2.01 15.09
CA GLY A 188 -12.08 -2.50 16.43
C GLY A 188 -10.71 -3.15 16.54
N LEU A 189 -9.73 -2.74 15.71
CA LEU A 189 -8.37 -3.27 15.76
C LEU A 189 -7.61 -2.75 16.98
N ASP A 190 -6.80 -3.61 17.58
CA ASP A 190 -5.99 -3.29 18.76
C ASP A 190 -4.88 -2.30 18.45
N GLU A 191 -4.54 -1.48 19.45
CA GLU A 191 -3.45 -0.51 19.35
C GLU A 191 -2.13 -1.18 18.96
N GLY A 192 -1.82 -2.34 19.56
CA GLY A 192 -0.58 -3.07 19.28
C GLY A 192 -0.45 -3.48 17.81
N VAL A 193 -1.56 -3.88 17.18
CA VAL A 193 -1.59 -4.20 15.74
C VAL A 193 -1.31 -2.96 14.93
N LEU A 194 -2.04 -1.87 15.20
CA LEU A 194 -1.90 -0.61 14.45
C LEU A 194 -0.52 0.05 14.63
N ALA A 195 0.08 -0.09 15.82
CA ALA A 195 1.44 0.35 16.11
C ALA A 195 2.51 -0.50 15.39
N GLY A 196 2.20 -1.76 15.08
CA GLY A 196 3.08 -2.66 14.32
C GLY A 196 3.16 -2.36 12.82
N VAL A 197 2.08 -1.87 12.21
CA VAL A 197 2.02 -1.63 10.74
C VAL A 197 3.08 -0.63 10.25
N PRO A 198 3.36 0.51 10.91
CA PRO A 198 4.47 1.38 10.56
C PRO A 198 5.81 0.65 10.43
N SER A 199 6.12 -0.29 11.34
CA SER A 199 7.35 -1.07 11.30
C SER A 199 7.43 -1.96 10.05
N LEU A 200 6.30 -2.56 9.64
CA LEU A 200 6.22 -3.32 8.38
C LEU A 200 6.48 -2.41 7.17
N VAL A 201 5.88 -1.22 7.16
CA VAL A 201 6.07 -0.23 6.08
C VAL A 201 7.51 0.25 6.00
N LEU A 202 8.15 0.54 7.14
CA LEU A 202 9.55 0.96 7.20
C LEU A 202 10.48 -0.16 6.71
N ARG A 203 10.26 -1.41 7.15
CA ARG A 203 11.04 -2.57 6.69
C ARG A 203 10.85 -2.80 5.19
N GLY A 204 9.61 -2.80 4.70
CA GLY A 204 9.31 -2.93 3.28
C GLY A 204 9.91 -1.81 2.43
N SER A 205 9.87 -0.57 2.93
CA SER A 205 10.48 0.58 2.27
C SER A 205 11.99 0.46 2.16
N HIS A 206 12.65 0.00 3.23
CA HIS A 206 14.09 -0.28 3.22
C HIS A 206 14.44 -1.43 2.25
N MET A 207 13.65 -2.50 2.22
CA MET A 207 13.85 -3.61 1.28
C MET A 207 13.68 -3.16 -0.17
N ASN A 208 12.69 -2.32 -0.45
CA ASN A 208 12.50 -1.72 -1.77
C ASN A 208 13.68 -0.84 -2.19
N TRP A 209 14.22 -0.04 -1.26
CA TRP A 209 15.45 0.71 -1.49
C TRP A 209 16.63 -0.21 -1.83
N GLY A 210 16.83 -1.29 -1.05
CA GLY A 210 17.87 -2.29 -1.32
C GLY A 210 17.70 -2.97 -2.69
N ARG A 211 16.47 -3.38 -3.04
CA ARG A 211 16.14 -3.99 -4.34
C ARG A 211 16.43 -3.04 -5.50
N PHE A 212 16.12 -1.75 -5.35
CA PHE A 212 16.44 -0.74 -6.36
C PHE A 212 17.95 -0.63 -6.63
N ASN A 213 18.79 -0.76 -5.60
CA ASN A 213 20.24 -0.64 -5.70
C ASN A 213 20.92 -1.91 -6.22
N ARG A 214 20.36 -3.09 -5.94
CA ARG A 214 20.91 -4.38 -6.41
C ARG A 214 20.68 -4.62 -7.90
N HIS A 215 19.79 -3.88 -8.56
CA HIS A 215 19.56 -4.02 -10.00
C HIS A 215 20.44 -3.04 -10.81
N PRO A 216 21.34 -3.54 -11.68
CA PRO A 216 22.18 -2.69 -12.52
C PRO A 216 21.49 -2.20 -13.81
N SER A 217 20.36 -2.80 -14.21
CA SER A 217 19.76 -2.61 -15.53
C SER A 217 19.12 -1.23 -15.73
N ARG A 218 19.72 -0.37 -16.58
CA ARG A 218 19.20 0.96 -16.96
C ARG A 218 18.02 0.90 -17.96
N LEU A 219 17.38 -0.26 -18.11
CA LEU A 219 16.35 -0.48 -19.13
C LEU A 219 15.25 0.58 -18.98
N ARG A 220 15.12 1.46 -19.99
CA ARG A 220 14.01 2.41 -20.08
C ARG A 220 12.72 1.59 -20.13
N TRP A 221 11.76 1.94 -19.27
CA TRP A 221 10.44 1.32 -19.24
C TRP A 221 9.79 1.26 -20.64
N GLY A 222 10.03 2.26 -21.50
CA GLY A 222 9.53 2.32 -22.88
C GLY A 222 10.14 1.33 -23.88
N ALA A 223 11.25 0.66 -23.56
CA ALA A 223 11.83 -0.38 -24.44
C ALA A 223 11.16 -1.75 -24.27
N ARG A 224 10.41 -1.98 -23.18
CA ARG A 224 9.69 -3.23 -22.92
C ARG A 224 8.21 -3.19 -23.29
N VAL A 225 7.62 -1.99 -23.41
CA VAL A 225 6.19 -1.80 -23.74
C VAL A 225 5.85 -2.21 -25.18
N ARG A 226 6.83 -2.43 -26.07
CA ARG A 226 6.57 -3.04 -27.39
C ARG A 226 6.62 -4.58 -27.41
N ALA A 227 6.91 -5.23 -26.28
CA ALA A 227 7.09 -6.69 -26.23
C ALA A 227 6.19 -7.40 -25.20
N SER A 228 5.24 -6.71 -24.56
CA SER A 228 4.23 -7.37 -23.71
C SER A 228 2.86 -6.69 -23.73
N CYS A 229 2.56 -5.92 -24.77
CA CYS A 229 1.21 -5.42 -25.04
C CYS A 229 0.51 -6.37 -26.02
N ASP A 230 0.47 -7.65 -25.66
CA ASP A 230 -0.49 -8.63 -26.15
C ASP A 230 -0.90 -9.44 -24.92
N CYS A 231 -2.21 -9.66 -24.76
CA CYS A 231 -2.93 -10.14 -23.57
C CYS A 231 -3.42 -9.03 -22.61
N LYS A 232 -4.59 -8.44 -22.92
CA LYS A 232 -5.86 -8.83 -22.29
C LYS A 232 -7.00 -7.97 -22.85
N ASP A 233 -7.70 -8.52 -23.82
CA ASP A 233 -9.16 -8.35 -23.95
C ASP A 233 -9.87 -9.05 -22.78
#